data_AF-A0A7C5P531-F1
#
_entry.id   AF-A0A7C5P531-F1
#
_cell.length_a   1.000
_cell.length_b   1.000
_cell.length_c   1.000
_cell.angle_alpha   90.00
_cell.angle_beta   90.00
_cell.angle_gamma   90.00
#
_symmetry.space_group_name_H-M   'P 1'
#
loop_
_entity.id
_entity.type
_entity.pdbx_description
1 polymer ?
#
loop_
_entity_poly.entity_id
_entity_poly.type
_entity_poly.pdbx_seq_one_letter_code
_entity_poly.pdbx_strand_id
1 'polypeptide(L)'
;GEENLESQSLAQSAPGSQIQAALRAGGWRFSPEQVQFRNTLVLDIRPSEEDLLAGMKQKTRYNVRLASRRGVKVRQGGMGDLDMLYRIYAETSLRDGFAIRDREYYRMVWGTFIEAGLAQPLIAEVESEAVAAVIPFRFHKTVYYLYGMSRGLHREKMPNHLLQWEAIRWAKQHGCTSYDFWGAPDNLDPEDRMYGVYRFKEGFGAQLIRTVGAWDFPLRPVLYALYHRLVPALLAVMRRRGRARTREALH
;
A
#
# COMPACT_ATOMS: atom_id res chain seq x y z
N GLY A 1 23.67 12.56 -18.04
CA GLY A 1 23.91 13.02 -16.66
C GLY A 1 23.04 12.24 -15.72
N GLU A 2 23.29 10.93 -15.62
CA GLU A 2 22.45 9.94 -14.93
C GLU A 2 23.17 9.29 -13.74
N GLU A 3 24.33 9.81 -13.32
CA GLU A 3 25.28 9.07 -12.47
C GLU A 3 25.34 9.50 -10.99
N ASN A 4 24.31 10.12 -10.41
CA ASN A 4 24.42 10.56 -9.00
C ASN A 4 23.14 10.47 -8.15
N LEU A 5 22.28 9.48 -8.41
CA LEU A 5 21.12 9.18 -7.54
C LEU A 5 21.19 7.81 -6.83
N GLU A 6 22.26 7.03 -7.06
CA GLU A 6 22.43 5.68 -6.49
C GLU A 6 23.10 5.64 -5.11
N SER A 7 23.33 6.79 -4.46
CA SER A 7 23.99 6.85 -3.15
C SER A 7 23.26 7.71 -2.13
N GLN A 8 21.91 7.67 -2.11
CA GLN A 8 21.21 8.01 -0.87
C GLN A 8 21.49 6.91 0.16
N SER A 9 22.58 7.10 0.89
CA SER A 9 22.90 6.37 2.11
C SER A 9 21.66 6.25 2.98
N LEU A 10 21.13 5.02 3.07
CA LEU A 10 20.01 4.59 3.91
C LEU A 10 20.37 4.62 5.41
N ALA A 11 21.17 5.60 5.83
CA ALA A 11 21.65 5.73 7.20
C ALA A 11 20.49 5.94 8.17
N GLN A 12 20.53 5.26 9.31
CA GLN A 12 19.58 5.51 10.39
C GLN A 12 19.71 6.96 10.86
N SER A 13 18.58 7.63 11.03
CA SER A 13 18.57 8.97 11.60
C SER A 13 19.04 8.92 13.06
N ALA A 14 19.73 9.97 13.51
CA ALA A 14 20.19 10.04 14.90
C ALA A 14 19.06 9.86 15.93
N PRO A 15 17.86 10.46 15.77
CA PRO A 15 16.72 10.19 16.66
C PRO A 15 16.28 8.71 16.62
N GLY A 16 16.26 8.10 15.44
CA GLY A 16 15.91 6.68 15.29
C GLY A 16 16.87 5.78 16.07
N SER A 17 18.18 6.03 15.97
CA SER A 17 19.20 5.28 16.71
C SER A 17 19.07 5.47 18.22
N GLN A 18 18.78 6.68 18.68
CA GLN A 18 18.57 6.98 20.11
C GLN A 18 17.35 6.25 20.67
N ILE A 19 16.22 6.23 19.94
CA ILE A 19 15.01 5.49 20.34
C ILE A 19 15.31 3.98 20.41
N GLN A 20 15.99 3.42 19.41
CA GLN A 20 16.34 1.99 19.44
C GLN A 20 17.26 1.65 20.62
N ALA A 21 18.21 2.53 20.96
CA ALA A 21 19.07 2.35 22.13
C ALA A 21 18.26 2.40 23.44
N ALA A 22 17.34 3.36 23.57
CA ALA A 22 16.45 3.48 24.72
C ALA A 22 15.54 2.26 24.90
N LEU A 23 14.99 1.73 23.79
CA LEU A 23 14.17 0.51 23.80
C LEU A 23 14.99 -0.69 24.30
N ARG A 24 16.21 -0.89 23.78
CA ARG A 24 17.11 -1.96 24.24
C ARG A 24 17.45 -1.81 25.72
N ALA A 25 17.78 -0.60 26.17
CA ALA A 25 18.08 -0.33 27.59
C ALA A 25 16.86 -0.61 28.49
N GLY A 26 15.65 -0.36 27.99
CA GLY A 26 14.39 -0.68 28.67
C GLY A 26 13.97 -2.14 28.60
N GLY A 27 14.81 -3.06 28.11
CA GLY A 27 14.50 -4.49 28.04
C GLY A 27 13.62 -4.92 26.86
N TRP A 28 13.30 -4.00 25.95
CA TRP A 28 12.60 -4.32 24.71
C TRP A 28 13.55 -5.04 23.74
N ARG A 29 12.98 -5.96 22.97
CA ARG A 29 13.69 -6.72 21.94
C ARG A 29 13.12 -6.34 20.58
N PHE A 30 13.99 -6.22 19.58
CA PHE A 30 13.52 -6.02 18.22
C PHE A 30 12.66 -7.23 17.81
N SER A 31 11.44 -6.98 17.33
CA SER A 31 10.49 -8.05 17.07
C SER A 31 10.95 -8.87 15.86
N PRO A 32 11.02 -10.21 15.96
CA PRO A 32 11.22 -11.05 14.79
C PRO A 32 9.99 -11.02 13.85
N GLU A 33 8.84 -10.57 14.33
CA GLU A 33 7.58 -10.47 13.59
C GLU A 33 7.25 -9.01 13.30
N GLN A 34 7.76 -8.52 12.17
CA GLN A 34 7.38 -7.20 11.65
C GLN A 34 6.00 -7.30 10.99
N VAL A 35 4.93 -7.23 11.80
CA VAL A 35 3.53 -7.36 11.34
C VAL A 35 3.18 -6.26 10.32
N GLN A 36 3.68 -5.05 10.55
CA GLN A 36 3.57 -3.92 9.63
C GLN A 36 4.87 -3.75 8.85
N PHE A 37 4.77 -3.17 7.65
CA PHE A 37 5.96 -2.71 6.94
C PHE A 37 6.69 -1.67 7.78
N ARG A 38 7.99 -1.88 8.00
CA ARG A 38 8.82 -0.92 8.72
C ARG A 38 9.00 0.38 7.94
N ASN A 39 9.00 0.30 6.61
CA ASN A 39 9.21 1.44 5.73
C ASN A 39 7.94 1.76 4.94
N THR A 40 7.72 3.03 4.65
CA THR A 40 6.60 3.49 3.84
C THR A 40 7.02 4.62 2.90
N LEU A 41 6.18 4.98 1.93
CA LEU A 41 6.39 6.17 1.10
C LEU A 41 5.29 7.20 1.37
N VAL A 42 5.67 8.39 1.78
CA VAL A 42 4.74 9.48 2.11
C VAL A 42 4.95 10.64 1.17
N LEU A 43 3.85 11.12 0.58
CA LEU A 43 3.81 12.34 -0.20
C LEU A 43 3.17 13.47 0.63
N ASP A 44 3.86 14.60 0.72
CA ASP A 44 3.25 15.85 1.16
C ASP A 44 2.34 16.38 0.04
N ILE A 45 1.05 16.49 0.33
CA ILE A 45 0.03 16.91 -0.63
C ILE A 45 -0.48 18.33 -0.35
N ARG A 46 0.22 19.13 0.47
CA ARG A 46 -0.09 20.57 0.64
C ARG A 46 0.11 21.42 -0.62
N PRO A 47 1.17 21.24 -1.43
CA PRO A 47 1.39 22.02 -2.65
C PRO A 47 0.22 21.96 -3.64
N SER A 48 0.13 22.90 -4.58
CA SER A 48 -0.95 22.91 -5.57
C SER A 48 -0.99 21.61 -6.41
N GLU A 49 -2.12 21.30 -7.05
CA GLU A 49 -2.19 20.13 -7.94
C GLU A 49 -1.17 20.22 -9.09
N GLU A 50 -0.90 21.43 -9.58
CA GLU A 50 0.09 21.71 -10.62
C GLU A 50 1.51 21.43 -10.12
N ASP A 51 1.86 21.91 -8.92
CA ASP A 51 3.16 21.67 -8.29
C ASP A 51 3.38 20.18 -8.00
N LEU A 52 2.34 19.48 -7.52
CA LEU A 52 2.40 18.04 -7.28
C LEU A 52 2.66 17.28 -8.58
N LEU A 53 1.94 17.62 -9.66
CA LEU A 53 2.19 17.03 -10.98
C LEU A 53 3.61 17.33 -11.47
N ALA A 54 4.09 18.56 -11.30
CA ALA A 54 5.44 18.96 -11.68
C ALA A 54 6.52 18.19 -10.89
N GLY A 55 6.27 17.95 -9.59
CA GLY A 55 7.14 17.19 -8.70
C GLY A 55 7.21 15.68 -8.97
N MET A 56 6.26 15.12 -9.74
CA MET A 56 6.34 13.72 -10.16
C MET A 56 7.51 13.47 -11.10
N LYS A 57 8.05 12.23 -11.09
CA LYS A 57 8.99 11.78 -12.12
C LYS A 57 8.34 11.89 -13.51
N GLN A 58 9.12 12.28 -14.51
CA GLN A 58 8.61 12.57 -15.87
C GLN A 58 7.74 11.45 -16.45
N LYS A 59 8.17 10.18 -16.30
CA LYS A 59 7.43 9.00 -16.77
C LYS A 59 6.08 8.85 -16.05
N THR A 60 6.02 9.08 -14.74
CA THR A 60 4.78 9.03 -13.95
C THR A 60 3.82 10.12 -14.39
N ARG A 61 4.28 11.37 -14.47
CA ARG A 61 3.48 12.50 -14.97
C ARG A 61 2.94 12.24 -16.39
N TYR A 62 3.77 11.69 -17.26
CA TYR A 62 3.36 11.30 -18.61
C TYR A 62 2.27 10.23 -18.58
N ASN A 63 2.42 9.17 -17.79
CA ASN A 63 1.46 8.07 -17.68
C ASN A 63 0.11 8.51 -17.09
N VAL A 64 0.11 9.41 -16.10
CA VAL A 64 -1.13 10.02 -15.56
C VAL A 64 -1.90 10.70 -16.70
N ARG A 65 -1.23 11.55 -17.49
CA ARG A 65 -1.86 12.26 -18.61
C ARG A 65 -2.25 11.32 -19.76
N LEU A 66 -1.45 10.27 -19.99
CA LEU A 66 -1.71 9.28 -21.03
C LEU A 66 -2.99 8.50 -20.75
N ALA A 67 -3.22 8.10 -19.49
CA ALA A 67 -4.37 7.33 -19.10
C ALA A 67 -5.69 8.04 -19.43
N SER A 68 -5.81 9.32 -19.06
CA SER A 68 -6.99 10.13 -19.41
C SER A 68 -7.17 10.25 -20.93
N ARG A 69 -6.09 10.49 -21.69
CA ARG A 69 -6.15 10.56 -23.17
C ARG A 69 -6.53 9.24 -23.83
N ARG A 70 -6.21 8.11 -23.20
CA ARG A 70 -6.53 6.76 -23.68
C ARG A 70 -7.91 6.26 -23.23
N GLY A 71 -8.76 7.15 -22.71
CA GLY A 71 -10.14 6.86 -22.39
C GLY A 71 -10.35 6.17 -21.04
N VAL A 72 -9.33 6.16 -20.16
CA VAL A 72 -9.55 5.76 -18.76
C VAL A 72 -10.35 6.86 -18.06
N LYS A 73 -11.47 6.47 -17.46
CA LYS A 73 -12.27 7.33 -16.58
C LYS A 73 -12.17 6.82 -15.15
N VAL A 74 -12.16 7.72 -14.17
CA VAL A 74 -12.22 7.34 -12.76
C VAL A 74 -13.52 7.85 -12.16
N ARG A 75 -14.25 6.97 -11.49
CA ARG A 75 -15.45 7.33 -10.72
C ARG A 75 -15.28 6.96 -9.25
N GLN A 76 -16.04 7.65 -8.40
CA GLN A 76 -16.22 7.24 -7.02
C GLN A 76 -17.15 6.03 -6.97
N GLY A 77 -16.76 5.01 -6.21
CA GLY A 77 -17.60 3.84 -5.91
C GLY A 77 -18.31 3.96 -4.56
N GLY A 78 -19.16 2.99 -4.25
CA GLY A 78 -19.88 2.92 -2.97
C GLY A 78 -20.22 1.50 -2.55
N MET A 79 -21.20 1.36 -1.66
CA MET A 79 -21.62 0.06 -1.09
C MET A 79 -22.03 -0.96 -2.17
N GLY A 80 -22.60 -0.50 -3.28
CA GLY A 80 -22.98 -1.37 -4.41
C GLY A 80 -21.80 -1.97 -5.17
N ASP A 81 -20.59 -1.41 -5.03
CA ASP A 81 -19.40 -1.85 -5.75
C ASP A 81 -18.58 -2.92 -4.98
N LEU A 82 -18.88 -3.19 -3.70
CA LEU A 82 -18.03 -4.00 -2.81
C LEU A 82 -17.76 -5.41 -3.33
N ASP A 83 -18.76 -6.09 -3.90
CA ASP A 83 -18.58 -7.44 -4.43
C ASP A 83 -17.69 -7.45 -5.67
N MET A 84 -17.83 -6.46 -6.55
CA MET A 84 -16.96 -6.29 -7.71
C MET A 84 -15.53 -5.95 -7.26
N LEU A 85 -15.36 -5.04 -6.30
CA LEU A 85 -14.05 -4.69 -5.73
C LEU A 85 -13.35 -5.93 -5.15
N TYR A 86 -14.09 -6.77 -4.41
CA TYR A 86 -13.54 -8.00 -3.86
C TYR A 86 -13.09 -8.97 -4.96
N ARG A 87 -13.89 -9.15 -6.03
CA ARG A 87 -13.50 -10.00 -7.17
C ARG A 87 -12.19 -9.53 -7.80
N ILE A 88 -12.07 -8.23 -8.10
CA ILE A 88 -10.84 -7.67 -8.70
C ILE A 88 -9.65 -7.79 -7.74
N TYR A 89 -9.88 -7.61 -6.44
CA TYR A 89 -8.84 -7.78 -5.42
C TYR A 89 -8.38 -9.24 -5.28
N ALA A 90 -9.31 -10.19 -5.35
CA ALA A 90 -9.01 -11.61 -5.37
C ALA A 90 -8.24 -12.04 -6.63
N GLU A 91 -8.62 -11.55 -7.81
CA GLU A 91 -7.83 -11.72 -9.06
C GLU A 91 -6.41 -11.19 -8.89
N THR A 92 -6.26 -10.00 -8.30
CA THR A 92 -4.96 -9.37 -8.01
C THR A 92 -4.13 -10.23 -7.06
N SER A 93 -4.75 -10.72 -5.98
CA SER A 93 -4.13 -11.60 -4.98
C SER A 93 -3.62 -12.90 -5.57
N LEU A 94 -4.40 -13.54 -6.45
CA LEU A 94 -3.97 -14.77 -7.13
C LEU A 94 -2.80 -14.52 -8.07
N ARG A 95 -2.85 -13.43 -8.85
CA ARG A 95 -1.78 -13.06 -9.78
C ARG A 95 -0.47 -12.74 -9.05
N ASP A 96 -0.54 -11.92 -8.01
CA ASP A 96 0.65 -11.38 -7.33
C ASP A 96 1.10 -12.27 -6.13
N GLY A 97 0.37 -13.36 -5.86
CA GLY A 97 0.76 -14.44 -4.97
C GLY A 97 0.66 -14.14 -3.46
N PHE A 98 -0.17 -13.17 -3.06
CA PHE A 98 -0.40 -12.84 -1.64
C PHE A 98 -1.74 -13.38 -1.14
N ALA A 99 -1.84 -13.66 0.16
CA ALA A 99 -3.08 -14.17 0.76
C ALA A 99 -4.02 -13.03 1.16
N ILE A 100 -5.32 -13.24 0.97
CA ILE A 100 -6.39 -12.31 1.39
C ILE A 100 -7.39 -13.02 2.30
N ARG A 101 -8.18 -12.24 3.04
CA ARG A 101 -9.34 -12.72 3.80
C ARG A 101 -10.51 -13.05 2.87
N ASP A 102 -11.58 -13.62 3.42
CA ASP A 102 -12.80 -13.88 2.68
C ASP A 102 -13.56 -12.60 2.31
N ARG A 103 -14.58 -12.76 1.48
CA ARG A 103 -15.42 -11.65 0.99
C ARG A 103 -16.10 -10.90 2.13
N GLU A 104 -16.57 -11.61 3.16
CA GLU A 104 -17.34 -10.99 4.24
C GLU A 104 -16.48 -10.07 5.08
N TYR A 105 -15.22 -10.46 5.34
CA TYR A 105 -14.25 -9.59 5.97
C TYR A 105 -14.09 -8.25 5.23
N TYR A 106 -13.92 -8.28 3.90
CA TYR A 106 -13.74 -7.04 3.14
C TYR A 106 -15.03 -6.24 2.96
N ARG A 107 -16.19 -6.90 2.82
CA ARG A 107 -17.48 -6.20 2.85
C ARG A 107 -17.65 -5.45 4.17
N MET A 108 -17.35 -6.08 5.29
CA MET A 108 -17.40 -5.47 6.61
C MET A 108 -16.40 -4.31 6.74
N VAL A 109 -15.11 -4.55 6.48
CA VAL A 109 -14.07 -3.52 6.65
C VAL A 109 -14.29 -2.35 5.69
N TRP A 110 -14.46 -2.60 4.39
CA TRP A 110 -14.65 -1.51 3.43
C TRP A 110 -15.97 -0.79 3.68
N GLY A 111 -17.06 -1.53 3.88
CA GLY A 111 -18.37 -0.94 4.13
C GLY A 111 -18.39 -0.03 5.36
N THR A 112 -17.86 -0.51 6.49
CA THR A 112 -17.81 0.26 7.75
C THR A 112 -17.12 1.61 7.57
N PHE A 113 -15.97 1.64 6.89
CA PHE A 113 -15.22 2.89 6.70
C PHE A 113 -15.83 3.79 5.61
N ILE A 114 -16.48 3.22 4.60
CA ILE A 114 -17.22 3.99 3.58
C ILE A 114 -18.41 4.70 4.23
N GLU A 115 -19.22 3.97 5.00
CA GLU A 115 -20.38 4.54 5.69
C GLU A 115 -19.98 5.62 6.71
N ALA A 116 -18.81 5.47 7.34
CA ALA A 116 -18.24 6.48 8.23
C ALA A 116 -17.63 7.69 7.51
N GLY A 117 -17.59 7.73 6.17
CA GLY A 117 -16.92 8.79 5.40
C GLY A 117 -15.40 8.83 5.60
N LEU A 118 -14.82 7.68 5.98
CA LEU A 118 -13.40 7.48 6.23
C LEU A 118 -12.72 6.67 5.12
N ALA A 119 -13.45 6.14 4.15
CA ALA A 119 -12.89 5.53 2.96
C ALA A 119 -13.72 5.86 1.71
N GLN A 120 -13.06 5.92 0.56
CA GLN A 120 -13.72 6.19 -0.73
C GLN A 120 -13.12 5.31 -1.82
N PRO A 121 -13.84 4.28 -2.31
CA PRO A 121 -13.40 3.55 -3.48
C PRO A 121 -13.31 4.49 -4.68
N LEU A 122 -12.21 4.42 -5.40
CA LEU A 122 -12.04 5.01 -6.72
C LEU A 122 -11.84 3.89 -7.72
N ILE A 123 -12.64 3.89 -8.78
CA ILE A 123 -12.72 2.81 -9.76
C ILE A 123 -12.36 3.38 -11.13
N ALA A 124 -11.34 2.79 -11.75
CA ALA A 124 -10.95 3.10 -13.12
C ALA A 124 -11.71 2.20 -14.09
N GLU A 125 -12.33 2.83 -15.07
CA GLU A 125 -13.11 2.20 -16.12
C GLU A 125 -12.54 2.54 -17.49
N VAL A 126 -12.59 1.56 -18.38
CA VAL A 126 -12.29 1.69 -19.80
C VAL A 126 -13.47 1.09 -20.54
N GLU A 127 -14.09 1.85 -21.45
CA GLU A 127 -15.23 1.35 -22.23
C GLU A 127 -16.38 0.81 -21.35
N SER A 128 -16.57 1.43 -20.17
CA SER A 128 -17.53 1.04 -19.13
C SER A 128 -17.22 -0.26 -18.38
N GLU A 129 -16.02 -0.84 -18.58
CA GLU A 129 -15.55 -1.99 -17.83
C GLU A 129 -14.60 -1.54 -16.71
N ALA A 130 -14.85 -1.98 -15.47
CA ALA A 130 -13.95 -1.75 -14.34
C ALA A 130 -12.65 -2.56 -14.50
N VAL A 131 -11.52 -1.86 -14.62
CA VAL A 131 -10.20 -2.46 -14.86
C VAL A 131 -9.26 -2.35 -13.67
N ALA A 132 -9.47 -1.40 -12.78
CA ALA A 132 -8.69 -1.23 -11.57
C ALA A 132 -9.44 -0.42 -10.52
N ALA A 133 -9.03 -0.51 -9.27
CA ALA A 133 -9.56 0.31 -8.19
C ALA A 133 -8.53 0.52 -7.07
N VAL A 134 -8.74 1.58 -6.31
CA VAL A 134 -8.05 1.84 -5.04
C VAL A 134 -9.10 2.19 -3.99
N ILE A 135 -8.83 1.81 -2.74
CA ILE A 135 -9.68 2.20 -1.59
C ILE A 135 -8.79 2.96 -0.61
N PRO A 136 -8.63 4.29 -0.79
CA PRO A 136 -7.99 5.15 0.20
C PRO A 136 -8.77 5.20 1.51
N PHE A 137 -8.04 5.14 2.64
CA PHE A 137 -8.57 5.30 3.99
C PHE A 137 -8.06 6.61 4.57
N ARG A 138 -8.95 7.48 5.01
CA ARG A 138 -8.63 8.76 5.63
C ARG A 138 -8.65 8.60 7.15
N PHE A 139 -7.58 9.07 7.79
CA PHE A 139 -7.54 9.25 9.23
C PHE A 139 -6.79 10.55 9.54
N HIS A 140 -7.44 11.43 10.31
CA HIS A 140 -6.95 12.79 10.55
C HIS A 140 -6.64 13.55 9.23
N LYS A 141 -5.39 13.95 9.03
CA LYS A 141 -4.88 14.72 7.87
C LYS A 141 -4.10 13.84 6.89
N THR A 142 -4.21 12.51 7.03
CA THR A 142 -3.50 11.54 6.20
C THR A 142 -4.48 10.61 5.51
N VAL A 143 -4.21 10.30 4.24
CA VAL A 143 -4.86 9.23 3.50
C VAL A 143 -3.88 8.08 3.31
N TYR A 144 -4.32 6.86 3.58
CA TYR A 144 -3.54 5.63 3.49
C TYR A 144 -4.02 4.79 2.31
N TYR A 145 -3.10 4.43 1.41
CA TYR A 145 -3.32 3.52 0.30
C TYR A 145 -3.18 2.06 0.75
N LEU A 146 -4.19 1.55 1.45
CA LEU A 146 -4.16 0.18 2.00
C LEU A 146 -4.50 -0.89 0.96
N TYR A 147 -5.50 -0.63 0.11
CA TYR A 147 -5.96 -1.59 -0.88
C TYR A 147 -5.91 -1.00 -2.28
N GLY A 148 -5.20 -1.70 -3.17
CA GLY A 148 -5.20 -1.48 -4.60
C GLY A 148 -5.35 -2.78 -5.34
N MET A 149 -6.09 -2.72 -6.45
CA MET A 149 -6.45 -3.89 -7.23
C MET A 149 -6.53 -3.52 -8.70
N SER A 150 -6.11 -4.43 -9.56
CA SER A 150 -6.17 -4.21 -11.00
C SER A 150 -6.29 -5.52 -11.75
N ARG A 151 -7.01 -5.50 -12.86
CA ARG A 151 -7.16 -6.64 -13.76
C ARG A 151 -5.99 -6.72 -14.73
N GLY A 152 -5.97 -7.80 -15.52
CA GLY A 152 -5.05 -7.94 -16.66
C GLY A 152 -5.36 -7.00 -17.83
N LEU A 153 -6.58 -6.48 -17.87
CA LEU A 153 -7.16 -5.75 -18.99
C LEU A 153 -6.65 -4.30 -19.07
N HIS A 154 -6.48 -3.81 -20.29
CA HIS A 154 -6.17 -2.42 -20.61
C HIS A 154 -4.97 -1.81 -19.86
N ARG A 155 -3.97 -2.63 -19.51
CA ARG A 155 -2.77 -2.18 -18.77
C ARG A 155 -1.96 -1.15 -19.54
N GLU A 156 -1.96 -1.25 -20.87
CA GLU A 156 -1.35 -0.29 -21.79
C GLU A 156 -1.97 1.11 -21.71
N LYS A 157 -3.18 1.24 -21.16
CA LYS A 157 -3.85 2.52 -20.89
C LYS A 157 -3.47 3.12 -19.53
N MET A 158 -2.60 2.48 -18.74
CA MET A 158 -2.04 3.00 -17.48
C MET A 158 -3.07 3.37 -16.38
N PRO A 159 -4.16 2.61 -16.16
CA PRO A 159 -5.24 3.01 -15.25
C PRO A 159 -4.79 3.28 -13.80
N ASN A 160 -3.83 2.50 -13.30
CA ASN A 160 -3.30 2.65 -11.94
C ASN A 160 -2.62 4.01 -11.69
N HIS A 161 -2.04 4.63 -12.72
CA HIS A 161 -1.40 5.94 -12.56
C HIS A 161 -2.45 7.03 -12.35
N LEU A 162 -3.52 7.00 -13.14
CA LEU A 162 -4.64 7.93 -12.98
C LEU A 162 -5.37 7.71 -11.65
N LEU A 163 -5.57 6.46 -11.23
CA LEU A 163 -6.20 6.16 -9.93
C LEU A 163 -5.46 6.80 -8.76
N GLN A 164 -4.14 6.66 -8.71
CA GLN A 164 -3.36 7.26 -7.62
C GLN A 164 -3.41 8.78 -7.68
N TRP A 165 -3.39 9.38 -8.88
CA TRP A 165 -3.54 10.82 -9.02
C TRP A 165 -4.89 11.30 -8.51
N GLU A 166 -5.99 10.65 -8.90
CA GLU A 166 -7.33 10.98 -8.40
C GLU A 166 -7.47 10.72 -6.89
N ALA A 167 -6.80 9.70 -6.33
CA ALA A 167 -6.75 9.46 -4.89
C ALA A 167 -6.03 10.59 -4.13
N ILE A 168 -4.93 11.12 -4.68
CA ILE A 168 -4.22 12.28 -4.14
C ILE A 168 -5.12 13.52 -4.18
N ARG A 169 -5.80 13.77 -5.31
CA ARG A 169 -6.74 14.89 -5.45
C ARG A 169 -7.91 14.78 -4.48
N TRP A 170 -8.49 13.59 -4.36
CA TRP A 170 -9.54 13.30 -3.38
C TRP A 170 -9.05 13.58 -1.95
N ALA A 171 -7.84 13.14 -1.58
CA ALA A 171 -7.26 13.42 -0.27
C ALA A 171 -7.14 14.94 0.00
N LYS A 172 -6.66 15.71 -0.99
CA LYS A 172 -6.58 17.18 -0.89
C LYS A 172 -7.95 17.84 -0.71
N GLN A 173 -8.93 17.41 -1.49
CA GLN A 173 -10.31 17.92 -1.40
C GLN A 173 -10.91 17.69 0.00
N HIS A 174 -10.47 16.65 0.71
CA HIS A 174 -10.88 16.35 2.08
C HIS A 174 -9.97 16.99 3.15
N GLY A 175 -9.16 17.97 2.75
CA GLY A 175 -8.33 18.78 3.64
C GLY A 175 -7.17 18.02 4.27
N CYS A 176 -6.74 16.90 3.67
CA CYS A 176 -5.56 16.15 4.09
C CYS A 176 -4.28 16.84 3.59
N THR A 177 -3.20 16.66 4.35
CA THR A 177 -1.87 17.20 4.06
C THR A 177 -0.88 16.12 3.67
N SER A 178 -1.21 14.86 3.89
CA SER A 178 -0.34 13.72 3.61
C SER A 178 -1.07 12.59 2.88
N TYR A 179 -0.38 11.96 1.93
CA TYR A 179 -0.81 10.72 1.29
C TYR A 179 0.27 9.65 1.49
N ASP A 180 -0.06 8.64 2.27
CA ASP A 180 0.81 7.51 2.60
C ASP A 180 0.51 6.34 1.64
N PHE A 181 1.47 6.03 0.77
CA PHE A 181 1.37 4.92 -0.18
C PHE A 181 1.50 3.55 0.46
N TRP A 182 1.74 3.49 1.77
CA TRP A 182 1.81 2.32 2.63
C TRP A 182 2.75 1.21 2.17
N GLY A 183 3.82 0.96 2.92
CA GLY A 183 4.71 -0.16 2.67
C GLY A 183 5.74 0.10 1.55
N ALA A 184 7.00 -0.14 1.91
CA ALA A 184 8.17 -0.07 1.06
C ALA A 184 9.12 -1.22 1.44
N PRO A 185 9.99 -1.69 0.52
CA PRO A 185 10.95 -2.74 0.82
C PRO A 185 11.95 -2.28 1.90
N ASP A 186 12.57 -3.26 2.55
CA ASP A 186 13.60 -2.98 3.55
C ASP A 186 14.92 -2.53 2.95
N ASN A 187 15.23 -3.06 1.76
CA ASN A 187 16.40 -2.73 0.95
C ASN A 187 15.93 -2.31 -0.45
N LEU A 188 16.60 -1.35 -1.06
CA LEU A 188 16.28 -0.89 -2.42
C LEU A 188 17.03 -1.73 -3.47
N ASP A 189 17.00 -3.04 -3.30
CA ASP A 189 17.60 -3.99 -4.25
C ASP A 189 16.69 -4.14 -5.48
N PRO A 190 17.18 -3.91 -6.71
CA PRO A 190 16.41 -4.13 -7.93
C PRO A 190 15.81 -5.53 -8.08
N GLU A 191 16.41 -6.55 -7.47
CA GLU A 191 15.93 -7.93 -7.50
C GLU A 191 14.84 -8.22 -6.44
N ASP A 192 14.55 -7.27 -5.53
CA ASP A 192 13.46 -7.41 -4.56
C ASP A 192 12.09 -7.37 -5.28
N ARG A 193 11.21 -8.32 -4.94
CA ARG A 193 9.86 -8.42 -5.51
C ARG A 193 9.02 -7.14 -5.33
N MET A 194 9.29 -6.33 -4.30
CA MET A 194 8.63 -5.06 -4.03
C MET A 194 9.31 -3.87 -4.72
N TYR A 195 10.46 -4.03 -5.38
CA TYR A 195 11.19 -2.94 -6.01
C TYR A 195 10.36 -2.21 -7.07
N GLY A 196 9.65 -2.96 -7.93
CA GLY A 196 8.74 -2.37 -8.92
C GLY A 196 7.59 -1.55 -8.27
N VAL A 197 7.05 -2.04 -7.15
CA VAL A 197 6.00 -1.35 -6.37
C VAL A 197 6.57 -0.08 -5.72
N TYR A 198 7.78 -0.15 -5.17
CA TYR A 198 8.52 1.01 -4.65
C TYR A 198 8.71 2.08 -5.73
N ARG A 199 9.26 1.71 -6.89
CA ARG A 199 9.51 2.63 -8.01
C ARG A 199 8.25 3.28 -8.53
N PHE A 200 7.14 2.54 -8.57
CA PHE A 200 5.83 3.09 -8.92
C PHE A 200 5.42 4.22 -7.96
N LYS A 201 5.48 3.97 -6.65
CA LYS A 201 5.09 4.93 -5.59
C LYS A 201 6.03 6.14 -5.54
N GLU A 202 7.33 5.89 -5.58
CA GLU A 202 8.38 6.91 -5.63
C GLU A 202 8.22 7.82 -6.86
N GLY A 203 7.69 7.29 -7.96
CA GLY A 203 7.39 8.05 -9.18
C GLY A 203 6.44 9.23 -8.96
N PHE A 204 5.58 9.19 -7.94
CA PHE A 204 4.67 10.29 -7.59
C PHE A 204 5.35 11.41 -6.78
N GLY A 205 6.64 11.30 -6.50
CA GLY A 205 7.38 12.26 -5.66
C GLY A 205 7.28 11.94 -4.16
N ALA A 206 6.78 10.75 -3.79
CA ALA A 206 6.70 10.32 -2.41
C ALA A 206 8.09 10.03 -1.83
N GLN A 207 8.30 10.40 -0.57
CA GLN A 207 9.56 10.21 0.15
C GLN A 207 9.52 8.91 0.96
N LEU A 208 10.61 8.14 0.91
CA LEU A 208 10.78 6.94 1.71
C LEU A 208 10.99 7.33 3.19
N ILE A 209 10.09 6.86 4.06
CA ILE A 209 10.20 6.99 5.51
C ILE A 209 10.50 5.62 6.10
N ARG A 210 11.59 5.52 6.87
CA ARG A 210 11.95 4.32 7.63
C ARG A 210 11.61 4.50 9.10
N THR A 211 10.82 3.60 9.66
CA THR A 211 10.50 3.61 11.10
C THR A 211 11.46 2.71 11.86
N VAL A 212 11.42 2.78 13.20
CA VAL A 212 12.24 1.92 14.08
C VAL A 212 11.80 0.45 14.07
N GLY A 213 10.69 0.13 13.38
CA GLY A 213 10.10 -1.21 13.33
C GLY A 213 9.31 -1.56 14.59
N ALA A 214 8.86 -2.82 14.66
CA ALA A 214 8.19 -3.37 15.82
C ALA A 214 9.19 -3.85 16.88
N TRP A 215 8.84 -3.62 18.15
CA TRP A 215 9.62 -4.02 19.33
C TRP A 215 8.70 -4.70 20.33
N ASP A 216 9.18 -5.78 20.93
CA ASP A 216 8.44 -6.60 21.88
C ASP A 216 9.03 -6.47 23.28
N PHE A 217 8.16 -6.35 24.29
CA PHE A 217 8.54 -6.44 25.69
C PHE A 217 8.09 -7.80 26.26
N PRO A 218 8.96 -8.81 26.32
CA PRO A 218 8.57 -10.16 26.69
C PRO A 218 8.36 -10.29 28.20
N LEU A 219 7.10 -10.16 28.65
CA LEU A 219 6.72 -10.35 30.06
C LEU A 219 7.03 -11.76 30.59
N ARG A 220 7.02 -12.76 29.70
CA ARG A 220 7.36 -14.17 30.01
C ARG A 220 8.37 -14.68 28.99
N PRO A 221 9.70 -14.51 29.22
CA PRO A 221 10.73 -14.78 28.21
C PRO A 221 10.72 -16.19 27.62
N VAL A 222 10.42 -17.20 28.44
CA VAL A 222 10.36 -18.60 28.01
C VAL A 222 9.19 -18.85 27.06
N LEU A 223 7.99 -18.37 27.40
CA LEU A 223 6.81 -18.51 26.54
C LEU A 223 6.96 -17.73 25.24
N TYR A 224 7.57 -16.54 25.31
CA TYR A 224 7.90 -15.74 24.14
C TYR A 224 8.85 -16.48 23.18
N ALA A 225 9.92 -17.08 23.70
CA ALA A 225 10.84 -17.88 22.90
C ALA A 225 10.15 -19.10 22.27
N LEU A 226 9.26 -19.77 23.01
CA LEU A 226 8.49 -20.90 22.50
C LEU A 226 7.52 -20.48 21.39
N TYR A 227 6.81 -19.36 21.57
CA TYR A 227 5.88 -18.79 20.59
C TYR A 227 6.57 -18.57 19.24
N HIS A 228 7.69 -17.84 19.22
CA HIS A 228 8.40 -17.54 17.98
C HIS A 228 9.06 -18.76 17.34
N ARG A 229 9.26 -19.85 18.09
CA ARG A 229 9.73 -21.12 17.53
C ARG A 229 8.61 -21.94 16.89
N LEU A 230 7.43 -21.98 17.50
CA LEU A 230 6.34 -22.90 17.12
C LEU A 230 5.31 -22.28 16.16
N VAL A 231 4.93 -21.01 16.39
CA VAL A 231 3.83 -20.37 15.65
C VAL A 231 4.13 -20.19 14.16
N PRO A 232 5.35 -19.81 13.72
CA PRO A 232 5.65 -19.71 12.30
C PRO A 232 5.42 -21.00 11.52
N ALA A 233 5.74 -22.16 12.11
CA ALA A 233 5.52 -23.47 11.52
C ALA A 233 4.02 -23.79 11.37
N LEU A 234 3.23 -23.51 12.41
CA LEU A 234 1.77 -23.67 12.37
C LEU A 234 1.13 -22.77 11.30
N LEU A 235 1.53 -21.49 11.26
CA LEU A 235 1.02 -20.52 10.27
C LEU A 235 1.43 -20.88 8.84
N ALA A 236 2.59 -21.50 8.62
CA ALA A 236 2.99 -21.98 7.31
C ALA A 236 2.03 -23.06 6.77
N VAL A 237 1.56 -23.96 7.64
CA VAL A 237 0.56 -24.98 7.29
C VAL A 237 -0.80 -24.33 6.97
N MET A 238 -1.23 -23.36 7.79
CA MET A 238 -2.49 -22.65 7.57
C MET A 238 -2.50 -21.84 6.27
N ARG A 239 -1.39 -21.17 5.92
CA ARG A 239 -1.24 -20.39 4.68
C ARG A 239 -1.42 -21.25 3.42
N ARG A 240 -0.93 -22.49 3.44
CA ARG A 240 -1.15 -23.44 2.32
C ARG A 240 -2.64 -23.75 2.12
N ARG A 241 -3.40 -23.92 3.21
CA ARG A 241 -4.85 -24.16 3.17
C ARG A 241 -5.66 -22.93 2.74
N GLY A 242 -5.23 -21.73 3.14
CA GLY A 242 -5.93 -20.47 2.79
C GLY A 242 -5.91 -20.16 1.29
N ARG A 243 -4.76 -20.37 0.61
CA ARG A 243 -4.65 -20.13 -0.84
C ARG A 243 -5.57 -21.01 -1.68
N ALA A 244 -5.87 -22.23 -1.23
CA ALA A 244 -6.81 -23.12 -1.91
C ALA A 244 -8.24 -22.56 -1.86
N ARG A 245 -8.69 -22.08 -0.69
CA ARG A 245 -10.04 -21.50 -0.52
C ARG A 245 -10.25 -20.22 -1.33
N THR A 246 -9.23 -19.38 -1.47
CA THR A 246 -9.33 -18.16 -2.30
C THR A 246 -9.59 -18.50 -3.76
N ARG A 247 -9.06 -19.62 -4.28
CA ARG A 247 -9.36 -20.10 -5.64
C ARG A 247 -10.80 -20.59 -5.76
N GLU A 248 -11.27 -21.37 -4.78
CA GLU A 248 -12.66 -21.85 -4.76
C GLU A 248 -13.68 -20.71 -4.71
N ALA A 249 -13.39 -19.62 -3.99
CA ALA A 249 -14.30 -18.47 -3.88
C ALA A 249 -14.44 -17.61 -5.16
N LEU A 250 -13.62 -17.87 -6.19
CA LEU A 250 -13.67 -17.18 -7.49
C LEU A 250 -14.37 -17.99 -8.59
N HIS A 251 -14.71 -19.25 -8.31
CA HIS A 251 -15.47 -20.15 -9.19
C HIS A 251 -16.92 -20.27 -8.70
#